data_AF-A0A8S3QK26-F1
#
_entry.id   AF-A0A8S3QK26-F1
#
_cell.length_a   1.000
_cell.length_b   1.000
_cell.length_c   1.000
_cell.angle_alpha   90.00
_cell.angle_beta   90.00
_cell.angle_gamma   90.00
#
_symmetry.space_group_name_H-M   'P 1'
#
loop_
_entity.id
_entity.type
_entity.pdbx_description
1 polymer ?
#
loop_
_entity_poly.entity_id
_entity_poly.type
_entity_poly.pdbx_seq_one_letter_code
_entity_poly.pdbx_strand_id
1 'polypeptide(L)'
;MKALFLLCSCFAFSNASLWDLLTKITGTKGQCSTAPSFKDPLIATDPMCEAKADLGDCTFYDCFEDRYSCGLCGFPKTYDLYNCEKMHMPLYLDSFTPQGQKFVLDAGKCLTLFMKSLYRLDRLSCDVVKHQMEEKVTECFISSGFCDILMENRNALWSVYNVKKILKNPKIVGEVMEISKNCSEQISTWAFGHQTDITKTQTNINSGLSQLINAFGKK
;
A
#
# COMPACT_ATOMS: atom_id res chain seq x y z
N MET A 1 11.55 14.97 1.52
CA MET A 1 10.59 15.87 2.18
C MET A 1 9.63 16.55 1.19
N LYS A 2 10.12 17.22 0.14
CA LYS A 2 9.24 17.90 -0.84
C LYS A 2 8.26 16.99 -1.61
N ALA A 3 8.58 15.74 -1.91
CA ALA A 3 7.73 14.88 -2.74
C ALA A 3 6.39 14.45 -2.09
N LEU A 4 6.38 14.19 -0.78
CA LEU A 4 5.15 13.83 -0.05
C LEU A 4 4.26 15.06 0.18
N PHE A 5 4.89 16.20 0.49
CA PHE A 5 4.21 17.50 0.54
C PHE A 5 3.64 17.90 -0.83
N LEU A 6 4.39 17.69 -1.93
CA LEU A 6 3.96 18.02 -3.30
C LEU A 6 2.80 17.15 -3.79
N LEU A 7 2.76 15.85 -3.43
CA LEU A 7 1.61 15.00 -3.76
C LEU A 7 0.35 15.42 -3.01
N CYS A 8 0.48 15.89 -1.77
CA CYS A 8 -0.63 16.36 -0.96
C CYS A 8 -1.05 17.81 -1.27
N SER A 9 -0.13 18.66 -1.75
CA SER A 9 -0.36 20.09 -2.00
C SER A 9 -0.74 20.45 -3.44
N CYS A 10 -0.61 19.55 -4.42
CA CYS A 10 -0.82 19.90 -5.84
C CYS A 10 -2.26 19.74 -6.37
N PHE A 11 -3.17 19.03 -5.70
CA PHE A 11 -4.46 18.68 -6.32
C PHE A 11 -5.68 18.92 -5.43
N ALA A 12 -5.76 20.11 -4.84
CA ALA A 12 -7.00 20.64 -4.29
C ALA A 12 -8.04 21.03 -5.38
N PHE A 13 -7.83 20.71 -6.67
CA PHE A 13 -8.75 21.10 -7.74
C PHE A 13 -8.91 20.02 -8.83
N SER A 14 -10.17 19.87 -9.26
CA SER A 14 -10.69 19.33 -10.55
C SER A 14 -10.91 17.82 -10.76
N ASN A 15 -12.18 17.44 -10.57
CA ASN A 15 -13.18 16.88 -11.51
C ASN A 15 -12.95 15.57 -12.31
N ALA A 16 -13.95 14.70 -12.17
CA ALA A 16 -14.10 13.32 -12.60
C ALA A 16 -14.31 13.04 -14.11
N SER A 17 -13.90 13.90 -15.04
CA SER A 17 -14.27 13.77 -16.47
C SER A 17 -13.11 13.47 -17.44
N LEU A 18 -11.91 13.17 -16.94
CA LEU A 18 -10.74 12.86 -17.78
C LEU A 18 -10.49 11.35 -17.95
N TRP A 19 -11.22 10.51 -17.21
CA TRP A 19 -10.96 9.07 -17.08
C TRP A 19 -11.49 8.22 -18.24
N ASP A 20 -12.58 8.59 -18.90
CA ASP A 20 -13.11 7.84 -20.05
C ASP A 20 -12.33 8.08 -21.36
N LEU A 21 -11.51 9.14 -21.42
CA LEU A 21 -10.80 9.50 -22.64
C LEU A 21 -9.42 8.83 -22.74
N LEU A 22 -8.80 8.47 -21.62
CA LEU A 22 -7.42 7.97 -21.57
C LEU A 22 -7.32 6.43 -21.67
N THR A 23 -8.42 5.70 -21.41
CA THR A 23 -8.47 4.23 -21.52
C THR A 23 -8.46 3.73 -22.97
N LYS A 24 -8.76 4.58 -23.96
CA LYS A 24 -8.82 4.20 -25.38
C LYS A 24 -7.46 4.24 -26.12
N ILE A 25 -6.41 4.83 -25.54
CA ILE A 25 -5.20 5.20 -26.31
C ILE A 25 -4.05 4.17 -26.19
N THR A 26 -4.10 3.21 -25.25
CA THR A 26 -3.01 2.23 -25.09
C THR A 26 -3.47 0.77 -25.16
N GLY A 27 -3.71 0.25 -26.36
CA GLY A 27 -3.64 -1.20 -26.63
C GLY A 27 -2.17 -1.63 -26.74
N THR A 28 -1.69 -2.82 -26.38
CA THR A 28 -2.30 -4.11 -26.03
C THR A 28 -1.28 -4.92 -25.21
N LYS A 29 -1.70 -5.56 -24.11
CA LYS A 29 -1.19 -6.86 -23.60
C LYS A 29 -2.13 -7.37 -22.49
N GLY A 30 -2.87 -8.44 -22.79
CA GLY A 30 -3.82 -9.09 -21.88
C GLY A 30 -5.19 -8.39 -21.81
N GLN A 31 -6.02 -8.52 -22.84
CA GLN A 31 -7.40 -8.02 -22.76
C GLN A 31 -8.23 -8.99 -21.90
N CYS A 32 -8.55 -8.54 -20.70
CA CYS A 32 -9.62 -9.12 -19.92
C CYS A 32 -10.94 -8.65 -20.54
N SER A 33 -11.84 -9.59 -20.82
CA SER A 33 -13.18 -9.26 -21.31
C SER A 33 -13.83 -8.25 -20.35
N THR A 34 -14.40 -7.16 -20.89
CA THR A 34 -15.13 -6.15 -20.11
C THR A 34 -16.47 -6.67 -19.58
N ALA A 35 -16.89 -7.87 -19.99
CA ALA A 35 -18.02 -8.59 -19.40
C ALA A 35 -17.51 -9.67 -18.42
N PRO A 36 -18.12 -9.83 -17.23
CA PRO A 36 -17.75 -10.86 -16.27
C PRO A 36 -17.86 -12.26 -16.89
N SER A 37 -16.73 -12.84 -17.27
CA SER A 37 -16.66 -14.26 -17.58
C SER A 37 -16.50 -15.02 -16.27
N PHE A 38 -17.52 -15.79 -15.91
CA PHE A 38 -17.50 -16.64 -14.72
C PHE A 38 -16.74 -17.93 -15.00
N LYS A 39 -15.73 -18.21 -14.18
CA LYS A 39 -14.94 -19.43 -14.20
C LYS A 39 -15.45 -20.43 -13.18
N ASP A 40 -15.47 -21.69 -13.60
CA ASP A 40 -15.65 -22.84 -12.72
C ASP A 40 -14.29 -23.23 -12.11
N PRO A 41 -14.26 -23.81 -10.91
CA PRO A 41 -13.04 -24.27 -10.28
C PRO A 41 -12.46 -25.48 -11.01
N LEU A 42 -11.15 -25.49 -11.21
CA LEU A 42 -10.41 -26.58 -11.83
C LEU A 42 -10.17 -27.76 -10.86
N ILE A 43 -10.08 -27.45 -9.57
CA ILE A 43 -9.84 -28.40 -8.48
C ILE A 43 -10.75 -28.05 -7.31
N ALA A 44 -11.04 -29.02 -6.42
CA ALA A 44 -11.79 -28.80 -5.18
C ALA A 44 -11.02 -27.88 -4.22
N THR A 45 -11.71 -27.38 -3.18
CA THR A 45 -11.07 -26.63 -2.09
C THR A 45 -10.16 -27.56 -1.30
N ASP A 46 -8.97 -27.09 -0.94
CA ASP A 46 -7.98 -27.82 -0.13
C ASP A 46 -7.87 -27.21 1.28
N PRO A 47 -8.10 -27.99 2.36
CA PRO A 47 -7.88 -27.54 3.73
C PRO A 47 -6.47 -26.97 4.01
N MET A 48 -5.44 -27.48 3.33
CA MET A 48 -4.08 -26.95 3.47
C MET A 48 -3.95 -25.55 2.88
N CYS A 49 -4.61 -25.29 1.75
CA CYS A 49 -4.70 -23.95 1.17
C CYS A 49 -5.50 -23.00 2.08
N GLU A 50 -6.60 -23.47 2.66
CA GLU A 50 -7.36 -22.66 3.61
C GLU A 50 -6.56 -22.29 4.87
N ALA A 51 -5.70 -23.19 5.35
CA ALA A 51 -4.83 -22.92 6.49
C ALA A 51 -3.75 -21.87 6.15
N LYS A 52 -3.22 -21.87 4.92
CA LYS A 52 -2.28 -20.83 4.45
C LYS A 52 -2.91 -19.44 4.53
N ALA A 53 -4.16 -19.31 4.10
CA ALA A 53 -4.88 -18.05 4.22
C ALA A 53 -5.09 -17.61 5.68
N ASP A 54 -5.41 -18.55 6.59
CA ASP A 54 -5.59 -18.21 8.01
C ASP A 54 -4.30 -17.68 8.67
N LEU A 55 -3.14 -18.07 8.12
CA LEU A 55 -1.81 -17.66 8.56
C LEU A 55 -1.29 -16.39 7.88
N GLY A 56 -1.95 -15.89 6.83
CA GLY A 56 -1.39 -14.81 6.01
C GLY A 56 -0.25 -15.26 5.09
N ASP A 57 -0.11 -16.57 4.84
CA ASP A 57 0.95 -17.12 3.98
C ASP A 57 0.71 -16.72 2.52
N CYS A 58 1.68 -16.00 1.94
CA CYS A 58 1.63 -15.52 0.56
C CYS A 58 1.44 -16.65 -0.47
N THR A 59 1.88 -17.87 -0.18
CA THR A 59 1.67 -19.02 -1.08
C THR A 59 0.20 -19.44 -1.21
N PHE A 60 -0.71 -18.86 -0.41
CA PHE A 60 -2.14 -18.99 -0.64
C PHE A 60 -2.57 -18.46 -2.02
N TYR A 61 -1.89 -17.43 -2.56
CA TYR A 61 -2.20 -16.93 -3.91
C TYR A 61 -1.94 -17.98 -4.99
N ASP A 62 -1.02 -18.93 -4.76
CA ASP A 62 -0.81 -20.07 -5.66
C ASP A 62 -2.02 -21.01 -5.64
N CYS A 63 -2.52 -21.35 -4.45
CA CYS A 63 -3.73 -22.16 -4.31
C CYS A 63 -4.94 -21.54 -5.02
N PHE A 64 -5.10 -20.21 -4.91
CA PHE A 64 -6.19 -19.50 -5.58
C PHE A 64 -6.06 -19.58 -7.10
N GLU A 65 -4.85 -19.37 -7.61
CA GLU A 65 -4.55 -19.42 -9.04
C GLU A 65 -4.65 -20.85 -9.62
N ASP A 66 -4.28 -21.87 -8.85
CA ASP A 66 -4.45 -23.27 -9.25
C ASP A 66 -5.93 -23.65 -9.36
N ARG A 67 -6.80 -23.05 -8.52
CA ARG A 67 -8.25 -23.31 -8.56
C ARG A 67 -8.98 -22.59 -9.69
N TYR A 68 -8.67 -21.34 -10.00
CA TYR A 68 -9.42 -20.57 -11.03
C TYR A 68 -8.61 -20.12 -12.25
N SER A 69 -7.28 -20.19 -12.19
CA SER A 69 -6.34 -19.82 -13.26
C SER A 69 -6.70 -18.49 -13.92
N CYS A 70 -6.71 -17.42 -13.14
CA CYS A 70 -7.14 -16.11 -13.60
C CYS A 70 -6.08 -15.36 -14.42
N GLY A 71 -4.81 -15.73 -14.28
CA GLY A 71 -3.68 -15.11 -14.97
C GLY A 71 -3.64 -13.60 -14.77
N LEU A 72 -3.42 -12.87 -15.86
CA LEU A 72 -3.39 -11.39 -15.84
C LEU A 72 -4.77 -10.74 -15.61
N CYS A 73 -5.84 -11.53 -15.65
CA CYS A 73 -7.22 -11.06 -15.51
C CYS A 73 -7.81 -11.27 -14.13
N GLY A 74 -7.09 -11.94 -13.23
CA GLY A 74 -7.43 -11.97 -11.82
C GLY A 74 -6.71 -10.89 -11.05
N PHE A 75 -6.85 -10.98 -9.73
CA PHE A 75 -5.88 -10.37 -8.83
C PHE A 75 -4.52 -11.04 -9.10
N PRO A 76 -3.58 -10.35 -9.76
CA PRO A 76 -2.50 -11.03 -10.44
C PRO A 76 -1.58 -11.67 -9.42
N LYS A 77 -1.43 -13.00 -9.51
CA LYS A 77 -0.33 -13.73 -8.84
C LYS A 77 0.98 -12.97 -8.96
N THR A 78 1.29 -12.36 -10.10
CA THR A 78 2.56 -11.64 -10.28
C THR A 78 2.70 -10.32 -9.53
N TYR A 79 1.62 -9.62 -9.17
CA TYR A 79 1.71 -8.34 -8.45
C TYR A 79 1.62 -8.57 -6.95
N ASP A 80 0.62 -9.32 -6.50
CA ASP A 80 0.31 -9.41 -5.07
C ASP A 80 1.06 -10.52 -4.36
N LEU A 81 1.36 -11.64 -5.02
CA LEU A 81 2.35 -12.59 -4.50
C LEU A 81 3.70 -11.89 -4.38
N TYR A 82 4.13 -11.17 -5.43
CA TYR A 82 5.40 -10.45 -5.41
C TYR A 82 5.47 -9.43 -4.27
N ASN A 83 4.44 -8.61 -4.09
CA ASN A 83 4.42 -7.62 -3.02
C ASN A 83 4.31 -8.28 -1.64
N CYS A 84 3.48 -9.33 -1.49
CA CYS A 84 3.33 -10.08 -0.25
C CYS A 84 4.67 -10.72 0.15
N GLU A 85 5.28 -11.51 -0.74
CA GLU A 85 6.56 -12.17 -0.51
C GLU A 85 7.65 -11.14 -0.19
N LYS A 86 7.72 -10.07 -0.99
CA LYS A 86 8.69 -9.01 -0.78
C LYS A 86 8.53 -8.33 0.57
N MET A 87 7.31 -8.06 1.02
CA MET A 87 7.08 -7.49 2.36
C MET A 87 7.43 -8.46 3.49
N HIS A 88 7.28 -9.76 3.28
CA HIS A 88 7.59 -10.79 4.28
C HIS A 88 9.07 -11.23 4.27
N MET A 89 9.85 -10.85 3.27
CA MET A 89 11.30 -11.09 3.26
C MET A 89 11.97 -10.32 4.40
N PRO A 90 12.86 -10.95 5.20
CA PRO A 90 13.54 -10.29 6.32
C PRO A 90 14.21 -8.96 5.96
N LEU A 91 14.85 -8.90 4.78
CA LEU A 91 15.47 -7.68 4.26
C LEU A 91 14.53 -6.45 4.25
N TYR A 92 13.24 -6.66 4.01
CA TYR A 92 12.25 -5.59 3.98
C TYR A 92 11.51 -5.50 5.31
N LEU A 93 11.08 -6.62 5.89
CA LEU A 93 10.33 -6.64 7.14
C LEU A 93 11.13 -6.05 8.31
N ASP A 94 12.42 -6.34 8.40
CA ASP A 94 13.30 -5.84 9.46
C ASP A 94 13.58 -4.33 9.33
N SER A 95 13.29 -3.73 8.17
CA SER A 95 13.38 -2.28 7.98
C SER A 95 12.18 -1.52 8.55
N PHE A 96 11.10 -2.22 8.91
CA PHE A 96 9.96 -1.65 9.62
C PHE A 96 10.23 -1.62 11.13
N THR A 97 9.68 -0.60 11.78
CA THR A 97 9.45 -0.57 13.23
C THR A 97 8.62 -1.78 13.69
N PRO A 98 8.63 -2.16 14.98
CA PRO A 98 7.77 -3.24 15.48
C PRO A 98 6.29 -3.06 15.13
N GLN A 99 5.78 -1.83 15.20
CA GLN A 99 4.41 -1.48 14.79
C GLN A 99 4.22 -1.66 13.29
N GLY A 100 5.20 -1.27 12.48
CA GLY A 100 5.19 -1.49 11.03
C GLY A 100 5.21 -2.98 10.65
N GLN A 101 5.97 -3.81 11.36
CA GLN A 101 5.97 -5.26 11.16
C GLN A 101 4.60 -5.86 11.48
N LYS A 102 3.99 -5.44 12.59
CA LYS A 102 2.63 -5.83 12.95
C LYS A 102 1.62 -5.44 11.86
N PHE A 103 1.71 -4.21 11.35
CA PHE A 103 0.89 -3.75 10.22
C PHE A 103 1.02 -4.68 9.00
N VAL A 104 2.24 -5.03 8.58
CA VAL A 104 2.48 -5.90 7.43
C VAL A 104 1.80 -7.26 7.61
N LEU A 105 1.98 -7.88 8.79
CA LEU A 105 1.41 -9.19 9.10
C LEU A 105 -0.13 -9.14 9.15
N ASP A 106 -0.69 -8.13 9.81
CA ASP A 106 -2.14 -7.98 9.95
C ASP A 106 -2.81 -7.68 8.60
N ALA A 107 -2.22 -6.80 7.78
CA ALA A 107 -2.72 -6.49 6.44
C ALA A 107 -2.64 -7.71 5.52
N GLY A 108 -1.52 -8.45 5.54
CA GLY A 108 -1.36 -9.69 4.77
C GLY A 108 -2.40 -10.75 5.15
N LYS A 109 -2.63 -10.93 6.45
CA LYS A 109 -3.69 -11.83 6.95
C LYS A 109 -5.09 -11.37 6.56
N CYS A 110 -5.39 -10.08 6.67
CA CYS A 110 -6.68 -9.53 6.26
C CYS A 110 -6.99 -9.83 4.78
N LEU A 111 -6.00 -9.64 3.90
CA LEU A 111 -6.16 -9.87 2.46
C LEU A 111 -6.35 -11.34 2.11
N THR A 112 -5.54 -12.21 2.71
CA THR A 112 -5.64 -13.66 2.47
C THR A 112 -6.94 -14.24 3.01
N LEU A 113 -7.46 -13.76 4.15
CA LEU A 113 -8.78 -14.15 4.66
C LEU A 113 -9.92 -13.72 3.72
N PHE A 114 -9.82 -12.53 3.14
CA PHE A 114 -10.80 -12.11 2.13
C PHE A 114 -10.70 -13.00 0.88
N MET A 115 -9.50 -13.27 0.37
CA MET A 115 -9.30 -14.17 -0.77
C MET A 115 -9.76 -15.60 -0.48
N LYS A 116 -9.66 -16.08 0.77
CA LYS A 116 -10.24 -17.36 1.21
C LYS A 116 -11.74 -17.41 1.06
N SER A 117 -12.44 -16.30 1.32
CA SER A 117 -13.89 -16.23 1.08
C SER A 117 -14.23 -16.42 -0.40
N LEU A 118 -13.42 -15.85 -1.30
CA LEU A 118 -13.56 -15.99 -2.75
C LEU A 118 -13.17 -17.39 -3.23
N TYR A 119 -12.13 -17.99 -2.62
CA TYR A 119 -11.65 -19.34 -2.92
C TYR A 119 -12.72 -20.43 -2.73
N ARG A 120 -13.64 -20.20 -1.79
CA ARG A 120 -14.73 -21.13 -1.45
C ARG A 120 -15.92 -21.08 -2.41
N LEU A 121 -15.95 -20.14 -3.35
CA LEU A 121 -17.07 -20.00 -4.28
C LEU A 121 -17.10 -21.15 -5.29
N ASP A 122 -18.29 -21.56 -5.72
CA ASP A 122 -18.40 -22.56 -6.78
C ASP A 122 -18.12 -21.98 -8.16
N ARG A 123 -18.24 -20.66 -8.31
CA ARG A 123 -17.90 -19.91 -9.53
C ARG A 123 -17.50 -18.49 -9.16
N LEU A 124 -16.59 -17.89 -9.92
CA LEU A 124 -16.23 -16.48 -9.76
C LEU A 124 -15.85 -15.82 -11.08
N SER A 125 -15.87 -14.49 -11.13
CA SER A 125 -15.29 -13.74 -12.24
C SER A 125 -13.96 -13.14 -11.81
N CYS A 126 -12.89 -13.44 -12.55
CA CYS A 126 -11.55 -12.95 -12.25
C CYS A 126 -11.47 -11.41 -12.25
N ASP A 127 -12.23 -10.76 -13.14
CA ASP A 127 -12.30 -9.29 -13.22
C ASP A 127 -12.96 -8.69 -11.97
N VAL A 128 -14.07 -9.30 -11.52
CA VAL A 128 -14.73 -8.93 -10.27
C VAL A 128 -13.81 -9.15 -9.07
N VAL A 129 -13.11 -10.28 -9.01
CA VAL A 129 -12.13 -10.56 -7.94
C VAL A 129 -11.05 -9.49 -7.91
N LYS A 130 -10.52 -9.09 -9.06
CA LYS A 130 -9.50 -8.04 -9.15
C LYS A 130 -10.03 -6.71 -8.60
N HIS A 131 -11.22 -6.28 -9.01
CA HIS A 131 -11.83 -5.04 -8.52
C HIS A 131 -12.10 -5.09 -7.01
N GLN A 132 -12.67 -6.18 -6.51
CA GLN A 132 -12.94 -6.33 -5.08
C GLN A 132 -11.65 -6.38 -4.26
N MET A 133 -10.58 -6.97 -4.79
CA MET A 133 -9.28 -6.96 -4.12
C MET A 133 -8.66 -5.56 -4.07
N GLU A 134 -8.76 -4.77 -5.13
CA GLU A 134 -8.29 -3.38 -5.14
C GLU A 134 -8.96 -2.55 -4.03
N GLU A 135 -10.28 -2.70 -3.85
CA GLU A 135 -11.01 -2.09 -2.74
C GLU A 135 -10.56 -2.65 -1.38
N LYS A 136 -10.39 -3.97 -1.29
CA LYS A 136 -10.04 -4.64 -0.03
C LYS A 136 -8.63 -4.31 0.47
N VAL A 137 -7.68 -4.05 -0.44
CA VAL A 137 -6.34 -3.56 -0.08
C VAL A 137 -6.44 -2.29 0.75
N THR A 138 -7.24 -1.32 0.32
CA THR A 138 -7.44 -0.07 1.05
C THR A 138 -8.02 -0.33 2.44
N GLU A 139 -9.10 -1.12 2.53
CA GLU A 139 -9.73 -1.44 3.81
C GLU A 139 -8.76 -2.13 4.78
N CYS A 140 -8.07 -3.18 4.32
CA CYS A 140 -7.13 -3.94 5.13
C CYS A 140 -5.95 -3.07 5.59
N PHE A 141 -5.48 -2.15 4.75
CA PHE A 141 -4.40 -1.25 5.13
C PHE A 141 -4.84 -0.32 6.27
N ILE A 142 -6.00 0.31 6.11
CA ILE A 142 -6.53 1.23 7.12
C ILE A 142 -6.81 0.48 8.43
N SER A 143 -7.50 -0.66 8.38
CA SER A 143 -7.84 -1.43 9.58
C SER A 143 -6.63 -2.01 10.31
N SER A 144 -5.52 -2.23 9.61
CA SER A 144 -4.28 -2.75 10.19
C SER A 144 -3.34 -1.65 10.71
N GLY A 145 -3.78 -0.38 10.73
CA GLY A 145 -3.02 0.73 11.32
C GLY A 145 -2.05 1.40 10.36
N PHE A 146 -2.32 1.39 9.04
CA PHE A 146 -1.45 2.05 8.06
C PHE A 146 -1.20 3.53 8.39
N CYS A 147 -2.22 4.25 8.85
CA CYS A 147 -2.10 5.66 9.18
C CYS A 147 -1.13 5.94 10.33
N ASP A 148 -1.02 5.00 11.28
CA ASP A 148 -0.14 5.14 12.44
C ASP A 148 1.33 4.87 12.06
N ILE A 149 1.56 3.95 11.12
CA ILE A 149 2.92 3.52 10.74
C ILE A 149 3.50 4.31 9.56
N LEU A 150 2.67 5.02 8.79
CA LEU A 150 3.02 5.63 7.50
C LEU A 150 4.29 6.48 7.56
N MET A 151 4.36 7.41 8.51
CA MET A 151 5.43 8.41 8.53
C MET A 151 6.75 7.86 9.07
N GLU A 152 6.68 6.98 10.07
CA GLU A 152 7.83 6.33 10.68
C GLU A 152 8.43 5.26 9.76
N ASN A 153 7.59 4.55 9.00
CA ASN A 153 8.00 3.44 8.15
C ASN A 153 8.12 3.82 6.66
N ARG A 154 8.03 5.11 6.31
CA ARG A 154 8.02 5.61 4.92
C ARG A 154 9.16 5.06 4.06
N ASN A 155 10.38 4.94 4.61
CA ASN A 155 11.54 4.47 3.87
C ASN A 155 11.43 2.97 3.57
N ALA A 156 10.96 2.19 4.54
CA ALA A 156 10.67 0.77 4.38
C ALA A 156 9.59 0.56 3.32
N LEU A 157 8.46 1.27 3.42
CA LEU A 157 7.39 1.28 2.41
C LEU A 157 7.91 1.63 1.02
N TRP A 158 8.77 2.64 0.89
CA TRP A 158 9.35 3.05 -0.39
C TRP A 158 10.29 2.01 -1.00
N SER A 159 11.01 1.26 -0.18
CA SER A 159 11.92 0.20 -0.62
C SER A 159 11.14 -1.00 -1.21
N VAL A 160 9.94 -1.26 -0.69
CA VAL A 160 9.03 -2.28 -1.20
C VAL A 160 8.45 -1.84 -2.55
N TYR A 161 7.87 -0.64 -2.62
CA TYR A 161 7.02 -0.27 -3.76
C TYR A 161 7.72 0.39 -4.96
N ASN A 162 9.04 0.59 -4.96
CA ASN A 162 9.78 1.26 -6.05
C ASN A 162 9.09 2.57 -6.49
N VAL A 163 9.22 3.60 -5.67
CA VAL A 163 8.52 4.90 -5.80
C VAL A 163 8.62 5.52 -7.20
N LYS A 164 9.71 5.29 -7.94
CA LYS A 164 9.85 5.79 -9.32
C LYS A 164 8.84 5.15 -10.28
N LYS A 165 8.40 3.91 -10.03
CA LYS A 165 7.33 3.23 -10.78
C LYS A 165 5.96 3.73 -10.34
N ILE A 166 5.75 3.94 -9.03
CA ILE A 166 4.50 4.48 -8.48
C ILE A 166 4.19 5.84 -9.11
N LEU A 167 5.14 6.78 -9.06
CA LEU A 167 4.95 8.14 -9.55
C LEU A 167 4.75 8.23 -11.08
N LYS A 168 5.08 7.17 -11.81
CA LYS A 168 4.86 7.07 -13.27
C LYS A 168 3.55 6.37 -13.63
N ASN A 169 2.84 5.80 -12.65
CA ASN A 169 1.60 5.07 -12.86
C ASN A 169 0.43 5.82 -12.20
N PRO A 170 -0.43 6.52 -12.97
CA PRO A 170 -1.52 7.32 -12.42
C PRO A 170 -2.54 6.49 -11.61
N LYS A 171 -2.69 5.18 -11.91
CA LYS A 171 -3.55 4.28 -11.13
C LYS A 171 -3.06 4.13 -9.69
N ILE A 172 -1.77 3.80 -9.54
CA ILE A 172 -1.16 3.60 -8.21
C ILE A 172 -1.11 4.94 -7.45
N VAL A 173 -0.94 6.06 -8.16
CA VAL A 173 -1.06 7.40 -7.55
C VAL A 173 -2.48 7.62 -7.02
N GLY A 174 -3.51 7.21 -7.75
CA GLY A 174 -4.92 7.24 -7.31
C GLY A 174 -5.15 6.51 -5.99
N GLU A 175 -4.71 5.24 -5.91
CA GLU A 175 -4.84 4.40 -4.73
C GLU A 175 -4.09 4.99 -3.53
N VAL A 176 -2.86 5.47 -3.74
CA VAL A 176 -2.08 6.16 -2.69
C VAL A 176 -2.78 7.42 -2.20
N MET A 177 -3.45 8.18 -3.09
CA MET A 177 -4.22 9.37 -2.71
C MET A 177 -5.43 9.01 -1.84
N GLU A 178 -6.14 7.94 -2.19
CA GLU A 178 -7.31 7.49 -1.43
C GLU A 178 -6.94 7.04 -0.02
N ILE A 179 -5.87 6.26 0.12
CA ILE A 179 -5.33 5.88 1.42
C ILE A 179 -4.85 7.13 2.19
N SER A 180 -4.19 8.08 1.51
CA SER A 180 -3.68 9.30 2.16
C SER A 180 -4.79 10.20 2.71
N LYS A 181 -5.97 10.26 2.06
CA LYS A 181 -7.13 11.01 2.58
C LYS A 181 -7.59 10.45 3.92
N ASN A 182 -7.61 9.13 4.04
CA ASN A 182 -7.99 8.42 5.27
C ASN A 182 -6.98 8.63 6.40
N CYS A 183 -5.74 9.01 6.09
CA CYS A 183 -4.68 9.27 7.08
C CYS A 183 -4.36 10.76 7.27
N SER A 184 -5.23 11.66 6.79
CA SER A 184 -4.95 13.10 6.75
C SER A 184 -4.67 13.72 8.13
N GLU A 185 -5.35 13.26 9.18
CA GLU A 185 -5.12 13.71 10.55
C GLU A 185 -3.72 13.31 11.06
N GLN A 186 -3.33 12.06 10.87
CA GLN A 186 -2.01 11.54 11.28
C GLN A 186 -0.88 12.20 10.50
N ILE A 187 -1.08 12.40 9.19
CA ILE A 187 -0.13 13.12 8.33
C ILE A 187 0.05 14.56 8.82
N SER A 188 -1.05 15.25 9.14
CA SER A 188 -0.99 16.63 9.64
C SER A 188 -0.28 16.71 11.01
N THR A 189 -0.60 15.79 11.92
CA THR A 189 -0.01 15.71 13.26
C THR A 189 1.50 15.50 13.18
N TRP A 190 1.97 14.59 12.32
CA TRP A 190 3.41 14.39 12.12
C TRP A 190 4.09 15.63 11.54
N ALA A 191 3.46 16.27 10.54
CA ALA A 191 4.01 17.47 9.89
C ALA A 191 4.16 18.64 10.86
N PHE A 192 3.17 18.87 11.72
CA PHE A 192 3.21 19.94 12.72
C PHE A 192 4.06 19.57 13.94
N GLY A 193 4.06 18.31 14.37
CA GLY A 193 4.94 17.82 15.44
C GLY A 193 6.41 18.03 15.10
N HIS A 194 6.83 17.69 13.87
CA HIS A 194 8.18 17.97 13.39
C HIS A 194 8.50 19.47 13.28
N GLN A 195 7.52 20.32 12.96
CA GLN A 195 7.72 21.78 12.98
C GLN A 195 8.08 22.26 14.39
N THR A 196 7.42 21.74 15.43
CA THR A 196 7.70 22.11 16.82
C THR A 196 9.08 21.67 17.30
N ASP A 197 9.53 20.46 16.93
CA ASP A 197 10.87 19.96 17.30
C ASP A 197 12.00 20.69 16.58
N ILE A 198 11.81 21.06 15.31
CA ILE A 198 12.76 21.90 14.57
C ILE A 198 12.87 23.28 15.23
N THR A 199 11.75 23.91 15.59
CA THR A 199 11.79 25.22 16.27
C THR A 199 12.44 25.15 17.65
N LYS A 200 12.17 24.13 18.47
CA LYS A 200 12.85 23.94 19.76
C LYS A 200 14.35 23.73 19.59
N THR A 201 14.75 22.92 18.61
CA THR A 201 16.16 22.67 18.30
C THR A 201 16.85 23.95 17.84
N GLN A 202 16.20 24.76 16.99
CA GLN A 202 16.74 26.04 16.53
C GLN A 202 16.85 27.06 17.68
N THR A 203 15.86 27.12 18.59
CA THR A 203 15.91 27.98 19.77
C THR A 203 17.04 27.58 20.72
N ASN A 204 17.25 26.28 20.93
CA ASN A 204 18.34 25.76 21.77
C ASN A 204 19.73 26.06 21.16
N ILE A 205 19.87 25.91 19.84
CA ILE A 205 21.12 26.26 19.13
C ILE A 205 21.39 27.77 19.25
N ASN A 206 20.39 28.62 19.02
CA ASN A 206 20.55 30.07 19.11
C ASN A 206 20.89 30.52 20.55
N SER A 207 20.26 29.92 21.56
CA SER A 207 20.59 30.13 22.98
C SER A 207 22.04 29.74 23.30
N GLY A 208 22.49 28.57 22.84
CA GLY A 208 23.87 28.12 23.02
C GLY A 208 24.89 29.02 22.32
N LEU A 209 24.57 29.49 21.11
CA LEU A 209 25.42 30.41 20.35
C LEU A 209 25.55 31.77 21.04
N SER A 210 24.46 32.33 21.59
CA SER A 210 24.49 33.58 22.35
C SER A 210 25.31 33.46 23.64
N GLN A 211 25.27 32.32 24.33
CA GLN A 211 26.10 32.08 25.51
C GLN A 211 27.59 31.99 25.16
N LEU A 212 27.94 31.35 24.05
CA LEU A 212 29.32 31.29 23.55
C LEU A 212 29.84 32.68 23.13
N ILE A 213 29.05 33.47 22.39
CA ILE A 213 29.42 34.84 21.99
C ILE A 213 29.67 35.73 23.22
N ASN A 214 28.85 35.61 24.27
CA ASN A 214 29.05 36.35 25.52
C ASN A 214 30.26 35.88 26.34
N ALA A 215 30.65 34.61 26.21
CA ALA A 215 31.85 34.06 26.84
C ALA A 215 33.14 34.45 26.10
N PHE A 216 33.10 34.61 24.78
CA PHE A 216 34.26 34.99 23.95
C PHE A 216 34.38 36.49 23.67
N GLY A 217 33.32 37.28 23.86
CA GLY A 217 33.31 38.75 23.71
C GLY A 217 33.77 39.53 24.95
N LYS A 218 34.08 38.85 26.06
CA LYS A 218 34.74 39.44 27.24
C LYS A 218 36.23 39.11 27.21
N LYS A 219 36.98 39.77 26.34
CA LYS A 219 38.44 39.89 26.43
C LYS A 219 38.86 41.29 26.03
#